data_AF-A0A1E1WYQ2-F1
#
_entry.id   AF-A0A1E1WYQ2-F1
#
_cell.length_a   1.000
_cell.length_b   1.000
_cell.length_c   1.000
_cell.angle_alpha   90.00
_cell.angle_beta   90.00
_cell.angle_gamma   90.00
#
_symmetry.space_group_name_H-M   'P 1'
#
loop_
_entity.id
_entity.type
_entity.pdbx_description
1 polymer ?
#
loop_
_entity_poly.entity_id
_entity_poly.type
_entity_poly.pdbx_seq_one_letter_code
_entity_poly.pdbx_strand_id
1 'polypeptide(L)' 'TKRFVSCTGACIFERNTLPDRETKALHDPCVIATCYVERREVNATLCPNFGVDPGCRVQWTPDGVYPECCPKQVCDLTD' A
#
# COMPACT_ATOMS: atom_id res chain seq x y z
N THR A 1 0.30 6.96 -15.27
CA THR A 1 -0.50 5.84 -14.74
C THR A 1 -0.53 4.72 -15.76
N LYS A 2 0.32 3.69 -15.65
CA LYS A 2 0.28 2.53 -16.56
C LYS A 2 -0.68 1.50 -15.96
N ARG A 3 -1.89 1.36 -16.53
CA ARG A 3 -2.88 0.34 -16.16
C ARG A 3 -2.93 -0.70 -17.27
N PHE A 4 -2.55 -1.95 -16.98
CA PHE A 4 -2.75 -3.08 -17.87
C PHE A 4 -3.73 -4.05 -17.23
N VAL A 5 -4.85 -4.31 -17.90
CA VAL A 5 -5.83 -5.33 -17.55
C VAL A 5 -5.49 -6.56 -18.37
N SER A 6 -5.19 -7.69 -17.71
CA SER A 6 -5.00 -8.97 -18.39
C SER A 6 -6.36 -9.53 -18.80
N CYS A 7 -6.46 -10.16 -19.98
CA CYS A 7 -7.66 -10.83 -20.48
C CYS A 7 -8.14 -12.01 -19.60
N THR A 8 -7.48 -12.28 -18.47
CA THR A 8 -7.72 -13.40 -17.55
C THR A 8 -8.50 -13.00 -16.28
N GLY A 9 -9.12 -11.81 -16.24
CA GLY A 9 -9.87 -11.38 -15.05
C GLY A 9 -9.00 -10.92 -13.88
N ALA A 10 -7.82 -10.35 -14.18
CA ALA A 10 -6.90 -9.81 -13.18
C ALA A 10 -6.26 -8.50 -13.65
N CYS A 11 -5.91 -7.64 -12.70
CA CYS A 11 -5.13 -6.43 -12.95
C CYS A 11 -3.64 -6.71 -12.72
N ILE A 12 -2.79 -6.09 -13.52
CA ILE A 12 -1.34 -6.05 -13.27
C ILE A 12 -1.00 -4.64 -12.79
N PHE A 13 -0.50 -4.52 -11.57
CA PHE A 13 -0.11 -3.27 -10.94
C PHE A 13 1.32 -3.38 -10.40
N GLU A 14 2.26 -2.58 -10.95
CA GLU A 14 3.67 -2.57 -10.51
C GLU A 14 4.26 -3.98 -10.34
N ARG A 15 4.12 -4.83 -11.38
CA ARG A 15 4.55 -6.26 -11.40
C ARG A 15 3.77 -7.21 -10.48
N ASN A 16 2.75 -6.73 -9.77
CA ASN A 16 1.88 -7.55 -8.94
C ASN A 16 0.59 -7.91 -9.69
N THR A 17 0.21 -9.19 -9.64
CA THR A 17 -1.08 -9.66 -10.15
C THR A 17 -2.13 -9.59 -9.04
N LEU A 18 -3.22 -8.87 -9.33
CA LEU A 18 -4.35 -8.63 -8.44
C LEU A 18 -5.61 -9.26 -9.04
N PRO A 19 -6.21 -10.27 -8.39
CA PRO A 19 -7.49 -10.84 -8.83
C PRO A 19 -8.63 -9.81 -8.76
N ASP A 20 -9.64 -9.93 -9.63
CA ASP A 20 -10.78 -9.00 -9.65
C ASP A 20 -11.47 -8.94 -8.28
N ARG A 21 -11.73 -7.71 -7.81
CA ARG A 21 -12.37 -7.38 -6.52
C ARG A 21 -11.62 -7.87 -5.28
N GLU A 22 -10.44 -8.45 -5.43
CA GLU A 22 -9.59 -8.83 -4.31
C GLU A 22 -8.72 -7.64 -3.86
N THR A 23 -8.61 -7.49 -2.55
CA THR A 23 -7.74 -6.48 -1.94
C THR A 23 -6.48 -7.17 -1.43
N LYS A 24 -5.32 -6.69 -1.86
CA LYS A 24 -4.02 -7.27 -1.52
C LYS A 24 -3.07 -6.22 -0.97
N ALA A 25 -2.44 -6.54 0.16
CA ALA A 25 -1.32 -5.78 0.69
C ALA A 25 -0.05 -6.07 -0.13
N LEU A 26 0.64 -5.02 -0.55
CA LEU A 26 1.86 -5.08 -1.34
C LEU A 26 3.05 -4.59 -0.51
N HIS A 27 4.23 -5.12 -0.84
CA HIS A 27 5.51 -4.69 -0.27
C HIS A 27 6.13 -3.56 -1.11
N ASP A 28 6.22 -3.75 -2.42
CA ASP A 28 6.73 -2.76 -3.37
C ASP A 28 5.76 -2.59 -4.56
N PRO A 29 5.06 -1.45 -4.67
CA PRO A 29 5.02 -0.34 -3.73
C PRO A 29 4.28 -0.71 -2.42
N CYS A 30 4.64 -0.07 -1.29
CA CYS A 30 4.02 -0.31 0.01
C CYS A 30 2.59 0.27 0.09
N VAL A 31 1.63 -0.47 -0.45
CA VAL A 31 0.23 -0.05 -0.60
C VAL A 31 -0.71 -1.22 -0.36
N ILE A 32 -1.97 -0.92 -0.10
CA ILE A 32 -3.05 -1.90 -0.23
C ILE A 32 -3.81 -1.61 -1.52
N ALA A 33 -3.86 -2.58 -2.41
CA ALA A 33 -4.39 -2.42 -3.76
C ALA A 33 -5.61 -3.33 -4.00
N THR A 34 -6.64 -2.79 -4.63
CA THR A 34 -7.84 -3.52 -5.04
C THR A 34 -8.01 -3.39 -6.56
N CYS A 35 -8.17 -4.52 -7.25
CA CYS A 35 -8.42 -4.54 -8.69
C CYS A 35 -9.93 -4.45 -9.00
N TYR A 36 -10.28 -3.68 -10.02
CA TYR A 36 -11.62 -3.62 -10.59
C TYR A 36 -11.53 -3.80 -12.12
N VAL A 37 -11.64 -5.05 -12.58
CA VAL A 37 -11.48 -5.42 -14.00
C VAL A 37 -12.51 -4.74 -14.89
N GLU A 38 -13.78 -4.70 -14.45
CA GLU A 38 -14.87 -4.05 -15.18
C GLU A 38 -14.58 -2.56 -15.47
N ARG A 39 -13.93 -1.88 -14.51
CA ARG A 39 -13.57 -0.47 -14.62
C ARG A 39 -12.18 -0.26 -15.23
N ARG A 40 -11.40 -1.33 -15.35
CA ARG A 40 -9.98 -1.31 -15.74
C ARG A 40 -9.14 -0.43 -14.81
N GLU A 41 -9.42 -0.51 -13.52
CA GLU A 41 -8.79 0.33 -12.49
C GLU A 41 -8.18 -0.51 -11.38
N VAL A 42 -7.13 0.04 -10.77
CA VAL A 42 -6.59 -0.44 -9.51
C VAL A 42 -6.67 0.70 -8.53
N ASN A 43 -7.40 0.51 -7.44
CA ASN A 43 -7.39 1.43 -6.32
C ASN A 43 -6.24 1.04 -5.40
N ALA A 44 -5.20 1.86 -5.34
CA ALA A 44 -4.09 1.68 -4.43
C ALA A 44 -4.17 2.75 -3.33
N THR A 45 -4.28 2.31 -2.08
CA THR A 45 -4.23 3.18 -0.91
C THR A 45 -2.80 3.20 -0.37
N LEU A 46 -2.22 4.40 -0.35
CA LEU A 46 -0.89 4.66 0.20
C LEU A 46 -0.92 4.63 1.73
N CYS A 47 0.26 4.51 2.34
CA CYS A 47 0.42 4.75 3.77
C CYS A 47 -0.13 6.14 4.17
N PRO A 48 -0.72 6.27 5.37
CA PRO A 48 -1.24 7.55 5.84
C PRO A 48 -0.10 8.56 5.99
N ASN A 49 -0.35 9.79 5.53
CA ASN A 49 0.50 10.92 5.88
C ASN A 49 0.18 11.35 7.32
N PHE A 50 1.19 11.60 8.13
CA PHE A 50 1.05 12.09 9.49
C PHE A 50 2.06 13.21 9.75
N GLY A 51 1.69 14.17 10.59
CA GLY A 51 2.62 15.12 11.18
C GLY A 51 3.32 14.46 12.37
N VAL A 52 4.58 14.82 12.63
CA VAL A 52 5.34 14.31 13.77
C VAL A 52 5.10 15.21 14.97
N ASP A 53 4.52 14.66 16.03
CA ASP A 53 4.31 15.40 17.27
C ASP A 53 5.64 15.70 17.99
N PRO A 54 5.73 16.80 18.78
CA PRO A 54 6.93 17.13 19.55
C PRO A 54 7.34 15.97 20.46
N GLY A 55 8.62 15.57 20.41
CA GLY A 55 9.13 14.44 21.19
C GLY A 55 8.91 13.06 20.55
N CYS A 56 8.27 13.00 19.39
CA CYS A 56 8.13 11.77 18.62
C CYS A 56 9.11 11.72 17.44
N ARG A 57 9.38 10.52 16.93
CA ARG A 57 10.20 10.27 15.74
C ARG A 57 9.47 9.43 14.72
N VAL A 58 9.84 9.59 13.45
CA VAL A 58 9.42 8.68 12.39
C VAL A 58 10.28 7.43 12.45
N GLN A 59 9.64 6.27 12.59
CA GLN A 59 10.25 4.98 12.36
C GLN A 59 9.74 4.43 11.04
N TRP A 60 10.65 4.08 10.14
CA TRP A 60 10.32 3.43 8.87
C TRP A 60 11.22 2.23 8.65
N THR A 61 10.60 1.12 8.27
CA THR A 61 11.27 -0.12 7.84
C THR A 61 10.65 -0.51 6.50
N PRO A 62 11.45 -0.75 5.44
CA PRO A 62 10.90 -1.21 4.17
C PRO A 62 10.36 -2.64 4.25
N ASP A 63 10.73 -3.40 5.27
CA ASP A 63 10.36 -4.81 5.43
C ASP A 63 8.86 -5.01 5.67
N GLY A 64 8.35 -6.17 5.24
CA GLY A 64 6.95 -6.56 5.38
C GLY A 64 6.04 -6.02 4.27
N VAL A 65 4.76 -6.38 4.32
CA VAL A 65 3.73 -5.87 3.39
C VAL A 65 2.92 -4.77 4.07
N TYR A 66 2.14 -3.98 3.32
CA TYR A 66 1.24 -3.00 3.93
C TYR A 66 0.38 -3.64 5.05
N PRO A 67 0.23 -3.03 6.24
CA PRO A 67 0.75 -1.73 6.68
C PRO A 67 2.09 -1.80 7.44
N GLU A 68 2.79 -2.92 7.44
CA GLU A 68 4.05 -3.11 8.16
C GLU A 68 5.19 -2.28 7.56
N CYS A 69 5.27 -2.22 6.23
CA CYS A 69 6.23 -1.39 5.49
C CYS A 69 5.93 0.12 5.54
N CYS A 70 4.83 0.54 6.21
CA CYS A 70 4.46 1.94 6.33
C CYS A 70 5.26 2.66 7.42
N PRO A 71 5.59 3.95 7.21
CA PRO A 71 6.18 4.77 8.26
C PRO A 71 5.21 4.90 9.43
N LYS A 72 5.74 4.86 10.64
CA LYS A 72 5.00 5.01 11.89
C LYS A 72 5.62 6.11 12.73
N GLN A 73 4.79 6.86 13.44
CA GLN A 73 5.26 7.73 14.50
C GLN A 73 5.50 6.88 15.76
N VAL A 74 6.68 7.01 16.35
CA VAL A 74 7.00 6.44 17.66
C VAL A 74 7.32 7.59 18.59
N CYS A 75 6.50 7.73 19.64
CA CYS A 75 6.73 8.67 20.72
C CYS A 75 7.42 7.91 21.84
N ASP A 76 8.56 8.42 22.31
CA ASP A 76 9.13 7.91 23.55
C ASP A 76 8.20 8.40 24.68
N LEU A 77 7.27 7.54 25.10
CA LEU A 77 6.50 7.75 26.31
C LEU A 77 7.48 7.67 27.47
N THR A 78 8.07 8.79 27.87
CA THR A 78 8.54 8.92 29.25
C THR A 78 7.30 8.87 30.13
N ASP A 79 7.13 7.74 30.80
CA ASP A 79 6.21 7.53 31.94
C ASP A 79 6.45 8.58 33.04
#